data_AF-A0A2U3K2U1-F1
#
_entry.id   AF-A0A2U3K2U1-F1
#
_cell.length_a   1.000
_cell.length_b   1.000
_cell.length_c   1.000
_cell.angle_alpha   90.00
_cell.angle_beta   90.00
_cell.angle_gamma   90.00
#
_symmetry.space_group_name_H-M   'P 1'
#
loop_
_entity.id
_entity.type
_entity.pdbx_description
1 polymer ?
#
loop_
_entity_poly.entity_id
_entity_poly.type
_entity_poly.pdbx_seq_one_letter_code
_entity_poly.pdbx_strand_id
1 'polypeptide(L)'
;MPILLEGARPVKMSKDQRQALCYQCHAPMATRQVGSGDDRTGLGVHEGISCLACHEQHGQKTRASCASYHPKMSNCGLDVEKMDTTFASSDSRHNVHWVKCADCHPKGVPKKKVAVLASN
;
A
#
# COMPACT_ATOMS: atom_id res chain seq x y z
N MET A 1 -10.93 14.23 2.82
CA MET A 1 -10.34 12.98 3.36
C MET A 1 -10.06 13.17 4.85
N PRO A 2 -10.30 12.17 5.72
CA PRO A 2 -10.00 12.30 7.15
C PRO A 2 -8.49 12.47 7.38
N ILE A 3 -8.13 13.10 8.49
CA ILE A 3 -6.73 13.18 8.94
C ILE A 3 -6.46 11.94 9.79
N LEU A 4 -5.60 11.05 9.28
CA LEU A 4 -5.19 9.84 9.97
C LEU A 4 -3.73 9.93 10.43
N LEU A 5 -3.41 9.20 11.49
CA LEU A 5 -2.14 9.31 12.20
C LEU A 5 -1.41 7.96 12.26
N GLU A 6 -0.10 7.99 12.07
CA GLU A 6 0.84 6.95 12.49
C GLU A 6 1.57 7.47 13.73
N GLY A 7 1.10 7.11 14.92
CA GLY A 7 1.55 7.72 16.17
C GLY A 7 1.21 9.22 16.18
N ALA A 8 2.24 10.07 16.19
CA ALA A 8 2.08 11.52 16.11
C ALA A 8 2.12 12.06 14.66
N ARG A 9 2.51 11.24 13.69
CA ARG A 9 2.75 11.69 12.30
C ARG A 9 1.45 11.66 11.50
N PRO A 10 1.05 12.75 10.82
CA PRO A 10 -0.04 12.69 9.86
C PRO A 10 0.35 11.85 8.63
N VAL A 11 -0.54 10.95 8.25
CA VAL A 11 -0.38 10.09 7.09
C VAL A 11 -0.78 10.85 5.83
N LYS A 12 0.00 10.74 4.77
CA LYS A 12 -0.37 11.31 3.48
C LYS A 12 -1.52 10.51 2.88
N MET A 13 -2.68 11.15 2.76
CA MET A 13 -3.87 10.52 2.19
C MET A 13 -3.90 10.63 0.65
N SER A 14 -4.61 9.72 0.01
CA SER A 14 -4.93 9.81 -1.42
C SER A 14 -5.77 11.05 -1.73
N LYS A 15 -5.58 11.62 -2.93
CA LYS A 15 -6.41 12.71 -3.45
C LYS A 15 -7.74 12.22 -4.07
N ASP A 16 -7.92 10.92 -4.19
CA ASP A 16 -9.15 10.32 -4.72
C ASP A 16 -10.30 10.49 -3.72
N GLN A 17 -11.20 11.44 -3.99
CA GLN A 17 -12.30 11.76 -3.07
C GLN A 17 -13.29 10.59 -2.90
N ARG A 18 -13.36 9.65 -3.84
CA ARG A 18 -14.26 8.48 -3.74
C ARG A 18 -13.91 7.59 -2.55
N GLN A 19 -12.64 7.56 -2.15
CA GLN A 19 -12.19 6.82 -0.97
C GLN A 19 -12.82 7.33 0.33
N ALA A 20 -13.33 8.57 0.37
CA ALA A 20 -14.01 9.09 1.56
C ALA A 20 -15.23 8.24 1.96
N LEU A 21 -15.88 7.58 1.01
CA LEU A 21 -16.98 6.65 1.29
C LEU A 21 -16.49 5.38 2.01
N CYS A 22 -15.31 4.88 1.66
CA CYS A 22 -14.73 3.69 2.30
C CYS A 22 -14.52 3.91 3.81
N TYR A 23 -14.10 5.12 4.19
CA TYR A 23 -13.90 5.49 5.60
C TYR A 23 -15.19 5.60 6.42
N GLN A 24 -16.36 5.54 5.81
CA GLN A 24 -17.61 5.48 6.59
C GLN A 24 -17.77 4.11 7.28
N CYS A 25 -17.18 3.06 6.71
CA CYS A 25 -17.25 1.69 7.24
C CYS A 25 -15.89 1.17 7.72
N HIS A 26 -14.82 1.48 6.99
CA HIS A 26 -13.44 1.03 7.25
C HIS A 26 -12.62 2.14 7.91
N ALA A 27 -13.20 2.78 8.91
CA ALA A 27 -12.58 3.86 9.65
C ALA A 27 -11.71 3.34 10.80
N PRO A 28 -10.69 4.14 11.20
CA PRO A 28 -9.98 3.87 12.43
C PRO A 28 -10.87 4.17 13.64
N MET A 29 -10.41 3.74 14.81
CA MET A 29 -11.02 4.17 16.06
C MET A 29 -10.97 5.70 16.22
N ALA A 30 -11.71 6.24 17.19
CA ALA A 30 -11.79 7.68 17.46
C ALA A 30 -10.43 8.38 17.69
N THR A 31 -9.38 7.62 18.03
CA THR A 31 -7.99 8.09 18.15
C THR A 31 -7.35 8.47 16.80
N ARG A 32 -7.99 8.12 15.68
CA ARG A 32 -7.51 8.34 14.29
C ARG A 32 -6.20 7.63 13.95
N GLN A 33 -5.83 6.63 14.74
CA GLN A 33 -4.62 5.84 14.48
C GLN A 33 -4.88 4.85 13.34
N VAL A 34 -4.01 4.86 12.34
CA VAL A 34 -4.05 3.90 11.24
C VAL A 34 -3.90 2.48 11.78
N GLY A 35 -4.64 1.54 11.19
CA GLY A 35 -4.66 0.13 11.56
C GLY A 35 -5.38 -0.18 12.88
N SER A 36 -6.08 0.79 13.46
CA SER A 36 -7.03 0.55 14.55
C SER A 36 -8.43 0.27 14.00
N GLY A 37 -9.28 -0.43 14.75
CA GLY A 37 -10.63 -0.77 14.30
C GLY A 37 -10.59 -1.60 13.01
N ASP A 38 -11.31 -1.15 11.99
CA ASP A 38 -11.33 -1.78 10.66
C ASP A 38 -10.57 -0.95 9.61
N ASP A 39 -9.72 -0.02 10.04
CA ASP A 39 -8.91 0.79 9.15
C ASP A 39 -7.85 -0.03 8.44
N ARG A 40 -7.79 0.14 7.12
CA ARG A 40 -6.80 -0.48 6.22
C ARG A 40 -5.99 0.56 5.46
N THR A 41 -5.85 1.76 6.02
CA THR A 41 -5.12 2.85 5.35
C THR A 41 -3.69 2.43 5.04
N GLY A 42 -3.30 2.63 3.78
CA GLY A 42 -1.97 2.30 3.29
C GLY A 42 -0.88 3.11 4.00
N LEU A 43 0.16 2.43 4.48
CA LEU A 43 1.39 3.01 5.00
C LEU A 43 2.60 2.54 4.18
N GLY A 44 3.76 3.12 4.46
CA GLY A 44 5.03 2.67 3.89
C GLY A 44 5.01 2.80 2.37
N VAL A 45 5.13 1.67 1.67
CA VAL A 45 5.16 1.65 0.19
C VAL A 45 3.81 1.99 -0.44
N HIS A 46 2.72 1.92 0.32
CA HIS A 46 1.35 2.20 -0.15
C HIS A 46 0.77 3.51 0.41
N GLU A 47 1.57 4.32 1.09
CA GLU A 47 1.10 5.60 1.62
C GLU A 47 0.66 6.56 0.50
N GLY A 48 -0.54 7.13 0.63
CA GLY A 48 -1.14 8.03 -0.35
C GLY A 48 -1.82 7.35 -1.54
N ILE A 49 -1.87 6.02 -1.58
CA ILE A 49 -2.60 5.25 -2.59
C ILE A 49 -4.09 5.14 -2.21
N SER A 50 -4.98 5.25 -3.20
CA SER A 50 -6.43 5.07 -3.00
C SER A 50 -6.78 3.63 -2.65
N CYS A 51 -7.78 3.38 -1.79
CA CYS A 51 -8.33 2.02 -1.61
C CYS A 51 -8.75 1.41 -2.96
N LEU A 52 -9.31 2.25 -3.84
CA LEU A 52 -9.74 1.88 -5.19
C LEU A 52 -8.58 1.55 -6.13
N ALA A 53 -7.33 1.70 -5.68
CA ALA A 53 -6.16 1.25 -6.40
C ALA A 53 -5.97 -0.29 -6.32
N CYS A 54 -6.55 -0.95 -5.32
CA CYS A 54 -6.43 -2.40 -5.13
C CYS A 54 -7.78 -3.08 -4.86
N HIS A 55 -8.81 -2.33 -4.47
CA HIS A 55 -10.13 -2.88 -4.15
C HIS A 55 -11.21 -2.35 -5.09
N GLU A 56 -12.19 -3.20 -5.38
CA GLU A 56 -13.50 -2.78 -5.88
C GLU A 56 -14.25 -1.97 -4.81
N GLN A 57 -15.37 -1.35 -5.20
CA GLN A 57 -16.15 -0.46 -4.33
C GLN A 57 -16.82 -1.23 -3.16
N HIS A 58 -18.13 -1.48 -3.21
CA HIS A 58 -18.88 -2.01 -2.06
C HIS A 58 -18.54 -3.46 -1.67
N GLY A 59 -17.97 -4.24 -2.60
CA GLY A 59 -17.56 -5.62 -2.31
C GLY A 59 -16.17 -5.73 -1.69
N GLN A 60 -15.36 -4.65 -1.73
CA GLN A 60 -13.94 -4.64 -1.36
C GLN A 60 -13.11 -5.81 -1.93
N LYS A 61 -13.58 -6.43 -3.01
CA LYS A 61 -12.87 -7.52 -3.64
C LYS A 61 -11.55 -6.98 -4.15
N THR A 62 -10.47 -7.67 -3.81
CA THR A 62 -9.16 -7.29 -4.32
C THR A 62 -9.17 -7.48 -5.82
N ARG A 63 -8.92 -6.42 -6.57
CA ARG A 63 -8.63 -6.53 -8.00
C ARG A 63 -7.19 -7.00 -8.13
N ALA A 64 -6.93 -7.96 -9.01
CA ALA A 64 -5.57 -8.31 -9.44
C ALA A 64 -5.00 -7.18 -10.33
N SER A 65 -4.86 -5.99 -9.76
CA SER A 65 -4.41 -4.77 -10.46
C SER A 65 -3.03 -4.32 -9.97
N CYS A 66 -2.35 -5.12 -9.16
CA CYS A 66 -1.03 -4.79 -8.64
C CYS A 66 -0.09 -4.45 -9.82
N ALA A 67 -0.14 -5.25 -10.89
CA ALA A 67 0.61 -5.03 -12.12
C ALA A 67 0.23 -3.75 -12.90
N SER A 68 -0.93 -3.13 -12.63
CA SER A 68 -1.34 -1.88 -13.29
C SER A 68 -0.71 -0.63 -12.65
N TYR A 69 -0.22 -0.74 -11.41
CA TYR A 69 0.38 0.37 -10.65
C TYR A 69 1.87 0.14 -10.38
N HIS A 70 2.31 -1.12 -10.39
CA HIS A 70 3.72 -1.46 -10.44
C HIS A 70 4.15 -1.58 -11.90
N PRO A 71 5.22 -0.89 -12.35
CA PRO A 71 5.90 -1.38 -13.55
C PRO A 71 6.22 -2.85 -13.31
N LYS A 72 6.06 -3.71 -14.34
CA LYS A 72 6.38 -5.16 -14.31
C LYS A 72 7.76 -5.52 -13.71
N MET A 73 8.58 -4.52 -13.42
CA MET A 73 9.81 -4.57 -12.66
C MET A 73 9.59 -3.93 -11.29
N SER A 74 9.27 -4.73 -10.28
CA SER A 74 9.67 -4.31 -8.93
C SER A 74 11.19 -4.08 -8.96
N ASN A 75 11.71 -3.08 -8.25
CA ASN A 75 13.16 -2.82 -8.23
C ASN A 75 13.97 -4.01 -7.64
N CYS A 76 13.27 -5.05 -7.17
CA CYS A 76 13.79 -6.26 -6.57
C CYS A 76 13.76 -7.48 -7.52
N GLY A 77 13.19 -7.34 -8.73
CA GLY A 77 13.09 -8.42 -9.72
C GLY A 77 12.07 -9.52 -9.37
N LEU A 78 11.20 -9.25 -8.38
CA LEU A 78 10.13 -10.17 -7.96
C LEU A 78 8.79 -9.76 -8.58
N ASP A 79 7.98 -10.76 -8.88
CA ASP A 79 6.56 -10.57 -9.17
C ASP A 79 5.86 -10.03 -7.92
N VAL A 80 5.16 -8.90 -8.05
CA VAL A 80 4.56 -8.18 -6.92
C VAL A 80 3.48 -8.99 -6.22
N GLU A 81 2.78 -9.84 -6.96
CA GLU A 81 1.74 -10.73 -6.43
C GLU A 81 2.32 -11.94 -5.68
N LYS A 82 3.62 -12.21 -5.86
CA LYS A 82 4.34 -13.31 -5.20
C LYS A 82 5.27 -12.85 -4.09
N MET A 83 5.31 -11.55 -3.81
CA MET A 83 6.06 -11.04 -2.67
C MET A 83 5.47 -11.60 -1.38
N ASP A 84 6.34 -11.87 -0.40
CA ASP A 84 5.95 -12.32 0.93
C ASP A 84 5.17 -11.21 1.64
N THR A 85 3.87 -11.17 1.40
CA THR A 85 2.91 -10.27 2.02
C THR A 85 1.59 -10.99 2.26
N THR A 86 0.72 -10.38 3.06
CA THR A 86 -0.63 -10.90 3.33
C THR A 86 -1.53 -10.99 2.09
N PHE A 87 -1.12 -10.42 0.96
CA PHE A 87 -1.79 -10.65 -0.32
C PHE A 87 -1.53 -12.06 -0.86
N ALA A 88 -0.28 -12.52 -0.80
CA ALA A 88 0.12 -13.83 -1.31
C ALA A 88 -0.20 -14.95 -0.32
N SER A 89 -0.07 -14.70 0.99
CA SER A 89 -0.38 -15.66 2.06
C SER A 89 -0.87 -14.93 3.30
N SER A 90 -2.04 -15.31 3.82
CA SER A 90 -2.61 -14.74 5.05
C SER A 90 -1.69 -14.85 6.27
N ASP A 91 -0.78 -15.83 6.28
CA ASP A 91 0.14 -16.10 7.38
C ASP A 91 1.44 -15.28 7.28
N SER A 92 1.59 -14.48 6.23
CA SER A 92 2.76 -13.61 6.07
C SER A 92 2.83 -12.58 7.19
N ARG A 93 4.05 -12.34 7.66
CA ARG A 93 4.34 -11.30 8.66
C ARG A 93 4.31 -9.89 8.09
N HIS A 94 4.31 -9.74 6.76
CA HIS A 94 4.33 -8.45 6.09
C HIS A 94 2.92 -8.09 5.63
N ASN A 95 2.22 -7.27 6.41
CA ASN A 95 0.88 -6.83 6.05
C ASN A 95 0.93 -5.95 4.80
N VAL A 96 0.21 -6.35 3.75
CA VAL A 96 0.18 -5.63 2.46
C VAL A 96 -0.24 -4.17 2.62
N HIS A 97 -1.07 -3.83 3.61
CA HIS A 97 -1.47 -2.44 3.85
C HIS A 97 -0.37 -1.59 4.47
N TRP A 98 0.56 -2.18 5.23
CA TRP A 98 1.48 -1.43 6.08
C TRP A 98 2.96 -1.72 5.84
N VAL A 99 3.27 -2.61 4.90
CA VAL A 99 4.65 -2.99 4.58
C VAL A 99 5.50 -1.78 4.21
N LYS A 100 6.68 -1.70 4.83
CA LYS A 100 7.68 -0.67 4.62
C LYS A 100 8.87 -1.28 3.88
N CYS A 101 9.62 -0.43 3.18
CA CYS A 101 10.80 -0.91 2.44
C CYS A 101 11.80 -1.64 3.37
N ALA A 102 11.95 -1.19 4.61
CA ALA A 102 12.88 -1.75 5.58
C ALA A 102 12.48 -3.17 6.06
N ASP A 103 11.21 -3.54 5.96
CA ASP A 103 10.72 -4.87 6.37
C ASP A 103 11.34 -5.95 5.49
N CYS A 104 11.41 -5.72 4.18
CA CYS A 104 12.08 -6.60 3.22
C CYS A 104 13.57 -6.27 3.03
N HIS A 105 14.00 -5.05 3.35
CA HIS A 105 15.36 -4.55 3.11
C HIS A 105 16.06 -4.09 4.40
N PRO A 106 16.36 -4.99 5.34
CA PRO A 106 16.97 -4.63 6.62
C PRO A 106 18.39 -4.05 6.48
N LYS A 107 19.04 -4.29 5.33
CA LYS A 107 20.38 -3.76 4.99
C LYS A 107 20.33 -2.54 4.07
N GLY A 108 19.14 -1.99 3.82
CA GLY A 108 18.93 -0.84 2.95
C GLY A 108 18.31 -1.19 1.60
N VAL A 109 17.50 -0.27 1.09
CA VAL A 109 16.73 -0.42 -0.16
C VAL A 109 17.67 -0.38 -1.37
N PRO A 110 17.61 -1.35 -2.30
CA PRO A 110 18.41 -1.33 -3.51
C PRO A 110 18.18 -0.06 -4.34
N LYS A 111 19.25 0.56 -4.82
CA LYS A 111 19.14 1.71 -5.74
C LYS A 111 18.53 1.26 -7.06
N LYS A 112 17.60 2.05 -7.59
CA LYS A 112 17.04 1.83 -8.92
C LYS A 112 18.17 1.78 -9.95
N LYS A 113 18.30 0.68 -10.68
CA LYS A 113 19.17 0.63 -11.86
C LYS A 113 18.53 1.50 -12.93
N VAL A 114 19.10 2.66 -13.19
CA VAL A 114 18.70 3.48 -14.35
C VAL A 114 19.22 2.73 -15.57
N ALA A 115 18.32 2.10 -16.33
CA ALA A 115 18.68 1.60 -17.64
C ALA A 115 19.09 2.82 -18.48
N VAL A 116 20.37 2.90 -18.84
CA VAL A 116 20.84 3.86 -19.83
C VAL A 116 20.11 3.51 -21.12
N LEU A 117 19.15 4.35 -21.51
CA LEU A 117 18.54 4.28 -22.83
C LEU A 117 19.68 4.50 -23.83
N ALA A 118 20.16 3.41 -24.45
CA ALA A 118 21.01 3.49 -25.62
C ALA A 118 20.15 4.07 -26.74
N SER A 119 20.35 5.36 -27.02
CA SER A 119 19.86 6.00 -28.24
C SER A 119 20.60 5.39 -29.42
N ASN A 120 19.87 4.66 -30.27
CA ASN A 120 20.26 4.41 -31.65
C ASN A 120 19.48 5.36 -32.56
#